data_AF-A0A3C1DD25-F1
#
_entry.id   AF-A0A3C1DD25-F1
#
_cell.length_a   1.000
_cell.length_b   1.000
_cell.length_c   1.000
_cell.angle_alpha   90.00
_cell.angle_beta   90.00
_cell.angle_gamma   90.00
#
_symmetry.space_group_name_H-M   'P 1'
#
loop_
_entity.id
_entity.type
_entity.pdbx_description
1 polymer ?
#
loop_
_entity_poly.entity_id
_entity_poly.type
_entity_poly.pdbx_seq_one_letter_code
_entity_poly.pdbx_strand_id
1 'polypeptide(L)'
;MCIPVVPSPDTNEDPNLRSFPETEALTILGFGGYSVIPELWKQLYGELDKAGIEQSGPGRLIALVAPYVGAHIRPDEFCYECVIPIHT
;
A
#
# COMPACT_ATOMS: atom_id res chain seq x y z
N MET A 1 8.57 -7.60 -2.18
CA MET A 1 8.11 -7.24 -0.83
C MET A 1 9.14 -6.30 -0.23
N CYS A 2 8.71 -5.21 0.39
CA CYS A 2 9.58 -4.22 1.04
C CYS A 2 9.10 -4.03 2.48
N ILE A 3 10.01 -3.69 3.39
CA ILE A 3 9.69 -3.36 4.78
C ILE A 3 10.09 -1.90 4.99
N PRO A 4 9.22 -1.05 5.55
CA PRO A 4 9.61 0.33 5.88
C PRO A 4 10.76 0.31 6.88
N VAL A 5 11.79 1.11 6.61
CA VAL A 5 12.95 1.27 7.50
C VAL A 5 13.03 2.71 7.97
N VAL A 6 13.43 2.90 9.22
CA VAL A 6 13.79 4.23 9.72
C VAL A 6 15.21 4.54 9.25
N PRO A 7 15.45 5.68 8.57
CA PRO A 7 16.78 6.03 8.11
C PRO A 7 17.78 6.10 9.27
N SER A 8 18.94 5.46 9.07
CA SER A 8 20.09 5.42 9.97
C SER A 8 21.39 5.33 9.14
N PRO A 9 22.56 5.65 9.72
CA PRO A 9 23.83 5.53 9.02
C PRO A 9 24.04 4.13 8.42
N ASP A 10 23.73 3.08 9.18
CA ASP A 10 23.90 1.68 8.76
C ASP A 10 22.94 1.29 7.63
N THR A 11 21.71 1.80 7.63
CA THR A 11 20.72 1.50 6.58
C THR A 11 20.96 2.29 5.29
N ASN A 12 21.65 3.44 5.36
CA ASN A 12 21.87 4.31 4.20
C ASN A 12 22.89 3.72 3.20
N GLU A 13 23.71 2.78 3.66
CA GLU A 13 24.70 2.09 2.82
C GLU A 13 24.17 0.79 2.20
N ASP A 14 22.93 0.37 2.52
CA ASP A 14 22.36 -0.87 1.97
C ASP A 14 22.00 -0.69 0.48
N PRO A 15 22.62 -1.44 -0.45
CA PRO A 15 22.33 -1.35 -1.88
C PRO A 15 20.91 -1.80 -2.26
N ASN A 16 20.19 -2.46 -1.35
CA ASN A 16 18.80 -2.87 -1.54
C ASN A 16 17.80 -1.81 -1.09
N LEU A 17 18.25 -0.72 -0.46
CA LEU A 17 17.38 0.37 -0.08
C LEU A 17 16.72 0.98 -1.32
N ARG A 18 15.42 1.24 -1.23
CA ARG A 18 14.62 1.88 -2.28
C ARG A 18 13.84 3.03 -1.66
N SER A 19 13.94 4.21 -2.26
CA SER A 19 13.14 5.36 -1.91
C SER A 19 11.90 5.41 -2.80
N PHE A 20 10.73 5.57 -2.18
CA PHE A 20 9.52 5.91 -2.90
C PHE A 20 9.39 7.43 -2.91
N PRO A 21 9.35 8.09 -4.09
CA PRO A 21 9.20 9.53 -4.15
C PRO A 21 7.83 9.94 -3.64
N GLU A 22 7.75 11.18 -3.16
CA GLU A 22 6.48 11.86 -2.94
C GLU A 22 5.66 11.86 -4.24
N THR A 23 4.37 11.57 -4.11
CA THR A 23 3.47 11.41 -5.26
C THR A 23 2.05 11.73 -4.84
N GLU A 24 1.28 12.29 -5.77
CA GLU A 24 -0.18 12.24 -5.68
C GLU A 24 -0.65 10.83 -6.03
N ALA A 25 -1.68 10.36 -5.34
CA ALA A 25 -2.21 9.02 -5.52
C ALA A 25 -3.72 8.96 -5.21
N LEU A 26 -4.40 8.05 -5.89
CA LEU A 26 -5.73 7.57 -5.49
C LEU A 26 -5.55 6.38 -4.55
N THR A 27 -6.19 6.42 -3.38
CA THR A 27 -6.05 5.35 -2.38
C THR A 27 -7.39 4.84 -1.88
N ILE A 28 -7.39 3.58 -1.44
CA ILE A 28 -8.50 2.98 -0.70
C ILE A 28 -7.94 2.27 0.54
N LEU A 29 -8.50 2.63 1.70
CA LEU A 29 -8.17 2.02 2.98
C LEU A 29 -9.17 0.90 3.28
N GLY A 30 -8.64 -0.30 3.52
CA GLY A 30 -9.40 -1.49 3.87
C GLY A 30 -9.17 -1.91 5.31
N PHE A 31 -10.19 -2.54 5.90
CA PHE A 31 -10.15 -3.17 7.21
C PHE A 31 -10.73 -4.59 7.13
N GLY A 32 -10.11 -5.55 7.80
CA GLY A 32 -10.48 -6.96 7.78
C GLY A 32 -9.55 -7.82 6.92
N GLY A 33 -9.94 -9.06 6.62
CA GLY A 33 -9.09 -9.98 5.89
C GLY A 33 -8.68 -9.50 4.49
N TYR A 34 -7.52 -9.97 4.01
CA TYR A 34 -6.97 -9.61 2.69
C TYR A 34 -7.72 -10.21 1.49
N SER A 35 -8.78 -11.00 1.71
CA SER A 35 -9.51 -11.68 0.63
C SER A 35 -10.19 -10.73 -0.35
N VAL A 36 -10.46 -9.48 0.06
CA VAL A 36 -11.16 -8.47 -0.76
C VAL A 36 -10.22 -7.59 -1.59
N ILE A 37 -8.89 -7.76 -1.47
CA ILE A 37 -7.90 -6.95 -2.19
C ILE A 37 -8.12 -6.97 -3.73
N PRO A 38 -8.40 -8.11 -4.39
CA PRO A 38 -8.65 -8.13 -5.82
C PRO A 38 -9.83 -7.24 -6.24
N GLU A 39 -10.91 -7.21 -5.45
CA GLU A 39 -12.09 -6.39 -5.68
C GLU A 39 -11.78 -4.90 -5.48
N LEU A 40 -11.00 -4.57 -4.45
CA LEU A 40 -10.58 -3.20 -4.19
C LEU A 40 -9.70 -2.64 -5.31
N TRP A 41 -8.80 -3.45 -5.88
CA TRP A 41 -8.04 -3.04 -7.06
C TRP A 41 -8.97 -2.74 -8.25
N LYS A 42 -9.93 -3.61 -8.54
CA LYS A 42 -10.91 -3.38 -9.61
C LYS A 42 -11.69 -2.07 -9.39
N GLN A 43 -12.11 -1.82 -8.16
CA GLN A 43 -12.82 -0.59 -7.81
C GLN A 43 -11.93 0.64 -8.05
N LEU A 44 -10.68 0.63 -7.56
CA LEU A 44 -9.75 1.75 -7.67
C LEU A 44 -9.42 2.08 -9.13
N TYR A 45 -9.13 1.06 -9.94
CA TYR A 45 -8.91 1.22 -11.39
C TYR A 45 -10.18 1.71 -12.11
N GLY A 46 -11.36 1.24 -11.70
CA GLY A 46 -12.62 1.74 -12.24
C GLY A 46 -12.88 3.21 -11.93
N GLU A 47 -12.47 3.71 -10.76
CA GLU A 47 -12.58 5.13 -10.43
C GLU A 47 -11.58 5.99 -11.23
N LEU A 48 -10.36 5.50 -11.48
CA LEU A 48 -9.41 6.18 -12.37
C LEU A 48 -9.95 6.32 -13.80
N ASP A 49 -10.52 5.24 -14.35
CA ASP A 49 -11.09 5.23 -15.70
C ASP A 49 -12.27 6.21 -15.81
N LYS A 50 -13.19 6.20 -14.84
CA LYS A 50 -14.31 7.16 -14.78
C LYS A 50 -13.84 8.61 -14.68
N ALA A 51 -12.75 8.85 -13.97
CA ALA A 51 -12.19 10.19 -13.79
C ALA A 51 -11.31 10.63 -14.97
N GLY A 52 -10.98 9.73 -15.91
CA GLY A 52 -10.03 10.01 -17.00
C GLY A 52 -8.61 10.30 -16.50
N ILE A 53 -8.23 9.74 -15.34
CA ILE A 53 -6.93 9.98 -14.71
C ILE A 53 -5.97 8.86 -15.08
N GLU A 54 -4.79 9.21 -15.59
CA GLU A 54 -3.73 8.25 -15.89
C GLU A 54 -2.88 7.94 -14.64
N GLN A 55 -2.50 6.68 -14.49
CA GLN A 55 -1.57 6.25 -13.45
C GLN A 55 -0.14 6.68 -13.78
N SER A 56 0.61 7.17 -12.80
CA SER A 56 2.01 7.58 -12.93
C SER A 56 3.02 6.50 -12.54
N GLY A 57 2.53 5.36 -12.04
CA GLY A 57 3.39 4.25 -11.65
C GLY A 57 2.60 3.00 -11.26
N PRO A 58 3.30 1.93 -10.85
CA PRO A 58 2.66 0.70 -10.41
C PRO A 58 1.87 0.92 -9.12
N GLY A 59 0.74 0.21 -9.00
CA GLY A 59 -0.03 0.13 -7.77
C GLY A 59 0.80 -0.45 -6.62
N ARG A 60 0.58 0.05 -5.40
CA ARG A 60 1.27 -0.33 -4.18
C ARG A 60 0.25 -0.84 -3.15
N LEU A 61 0.61 -1.89 -2.42
CA LEU A 61 -0.16 -2.40 -1.28
C LEU A 61 0.65 -2.19 -0.01
N ILE A 62 0.12 -1.43 0.93
CA ILE A 62 0.65 -1.31 2.28
C ILE A 62 -0.16 -2.24 3.17
N ALA A 63 0.45 -3.34 3.62
CA ALA A 63 -0.19 -4.32 4.50
C ALA A 63 0.15 -4.00 5.97
N LEU A 64 -0.82 -3.47 6.71
CA LEU A 64 -0.70 -3.16 8.14
C LEU A 64 -1.33 -4.29 8.94
N VAL A 65 -0.51 -5.25 9.35
CA VAL A 65 -1.01 -6.35 10.19
C VAL A 65 -1.50 -5.78 11.52
N ALA A 66 -2.68 -6.22 11.96
CA ALA A 66 -3.30 -5.85 13.23
C ALA A 66 -2.29 -5.93 14.40
N PRO A 67 -2.47 -5.12 15.46
CA PRO A 67 -1.64 -5.23 16.65
C PRO A 67 -1.62 -6.68 17.16
N TYR A 68 -0.43 -7.18 17.48
CA TYR A 68 -0.25 -8.49 18.10
C TYR A 68 -0.84 -8.46 19.51
N VAL A 69 -2.14 -8.74 19.64
CA VAL A 69 -2.78 -8.92 20.95
C VAL A 69 -2.52 -10.37 21.41
N GLY A 70 -1.32 -10.64 21.92
CA GLY A 70 -0.90 -11.96 22.36
C GLY A 70 -0.34 -12.85 21.23
N ALA A 71 -0.62 -14.16 21.28
CA ALA A 71 -0.01 -15.17 20.41
C ALA A 71 -0.75 -15.43 19.08
N HIS A 72 -1.87 -14.76 18.83
CA HIS A 72 -2.72 -15.03 17.67
C HIS A 72 -2.88 -13.82 16.77
N ILE A 73 -2.64 -14.05 15.49
CA ILE A 73 -2.95 -13.12 14.42
C ILE A 73 -4.47 -13.13 14.21
N ARG A 74 -5.10 -11.95 14.17
CA ARG A 74 -6.54 -11.78 13.92
C ARG A 74 -6.75 -11.16 12.53
N PRO A 75 -7.05 -11.96 11.49
CA PRO A 75 -7.21 -11.46 10.12
C PRO A 75 -8.30 -10.40 9.96
N ASP A 76 -9.36 -10.49 10.77
CA ASP A 76 -10.47 -9.54 10.75
C ASP A 76 -10.10 -8.16 11.31
N GLU A 77 -8.91 -8.01 11.90
CA GLU A 77 -8.40 -6.75 12.43
C GLU A 77 -7.29 -6.15 11.55
N PHE A 78 -6.96 -6.77 10.40
CA PHE A 78 -5.94 -6.22 9.52
C PHE A 78 -6.36 -4.87 8.93
N CYS A 79 -5.39 -3.99 8.78
CA CYS A 79 -5.54 -2.75 8.03
C CYS A 79 -4.66 -2.84 6.78
N TYR A 80 -5.08 -2.24 5.68
CA TYR A 80 -4.24 -2.17 4.50
C TYR A 80 -4.69 -1.05 3.58
N GLU A 81 -3.78 -0.60 2.75
CA GLU A 81 -4.03 0.48 1.81
C GLU A 81 -3.58 0.07 0.41
N CYS A 82 -4.49 0.13 -0.56
CA CYS A 82 -4.14 0.04 -1.97
C CYS A 82 -3.98 1.46 -2.52
N VAL A 83 -2.84 1.73 -3.15
CA VAL A 83 -2.41 3.06 -3.60
C VAL A 83 -2.08 2.99 -5.09
N ILE A 84 -2.64 3.86 -5.91
CA ILE A 84 -2.23 4.04 -7.31
C ILE A 84 -1.68 5.47 -7.46
N PRO A 85 -0.37 5.63 -7.74
CA PRO A 85 0.19 6.92 -8.12
C PRO A 85 -0.50 7.45 -9.40
N ILE A 86 -0.82 8.74 -9.44
CA ILE A 86 -1.51 9.37 -10.58
C ILE A 86 -0.68 10.50 -11.19
N HIS A 87 -0.95 10.83 -12.46
CA HIS A 87 -0.47 12.05 -13.11
C HIS A 87 -1.44 13.20 -12.85
N THR A 88 -0.90 14.37 -12.52
CA THR A 88 -1.64 15.63 -12.38
C THR A 88 -1.69 16.40 -13.70
#